data_AF-A0A1M5JF01-F1
#
_entry.id   AF-A0A1M5JF01-F1
#
_cell.length_a   1.000
_cell.length_b   1.000
_cell.length_c   1.000
_cell.angle_alpha   90.00
_cell.angle_beta   90.00
_cell.angle_gamma   90.00
#
_symmetry.space_group_name_H-M   'P 1'
#
loop_
_entity.id
_entity.type
_entity.pdbx_description
1 polymer ?
#
loop_
_entity_poly.entity_id
_entity_poly.type
_entity_poly.pdbx_seq_one_letter_code
_entity_poly.pdbx_strand_id
1 'polypeptide(L)' 'MITESIKSLFTRDLNKLKTEIESYQNEEVIWKIDKNILNSAGNLTLHLVGNISHFVGAILGNQVM' A
#
# COMPACT_ATOMS: atom_id res chain seq x y z
N MET A 1 -18.16 -7.49 -13.93
CA MET A 1 -18.41 -6.03 -13.88
C MET A 1 -17.15 -5.32 -13.39
N ILE A 2 -16.97 -4.05 -13.77
CA ILE A 2 -15.74 -3.26 -13.53
C ILE A 2 -15.32 -3.25 -12.04
N THR A 3 -16.26 -3.16 -11.10
CA THR A 3 -15.97 -3.18 -9.65
C THR A 3 -15.23 -4.44 -9.19
N GLU A 4 -15.65 -5.61 -9.65
CA GLU A 4 -14.99 -6.88 -9.30
C GLU A 4 -13.58 -6.98 -9.92
N SER A 5 -13.41 -6.44 -11.13
CA SER A 5 -12.09 -6.36 -11.77
C SER A 5 -11.16 -5.44 -10.99
N ILE A 6 -11.64 -4.27 -10.56
CA ILE A 6 -10.87 -3.33 -9.72
C ILE A 6 -10.51 -3.99 -8.39
N LYS A 7 -11.49 -4.59 -7.69
CA LYS A 7 -11.26 -5.29 -6.42
C LYS A 7 -10.19 -6.39 -6.55
N SER A 8 -10.26 -7.18 -7.62
CA SER A 8 -9.28 -8.22 -7.92
C SER A 8 -7.88 -7.66 -8.13
N LEU A 9 -7.74 -6.58 -8.93
CA LEU A 9 -6.46 -5.93 -9.19
C LEU A 9 -5.85 -5.35 -7.91
N PHE A 10 -6.62 -4.59 -7.13
CA PHE A 10 -6.14 -4.02 -5.87
C PHE A 10 -5.74 -5.11 -4.87
N THR A 11 -6.54 -6.17 -4.73
CA THR A 11 -6.22 -7.29 -3.82
C THR A 11 -4.93 -7.99 -4.24
N ARG A 12 -4.78 -8.28 -5.53
CA ARG A 12 -3.57 -8.92 -6.08
C ARG A 12 -2.33 -8.07 -5.81
N ASP A 13 -2.39 -6.78 -6.11
CA ASP A 13 -1.22 -5.90 -6.05
C ASP A 13 -0.85 -5.52 -4.61
N LEU A 14 -1.84 -5.40 -3.70
CA LEU A 14 -1.59 -5.23 -2.27
C LEU A 14 -0.98 -6.48 -1.63
N ASN A 15 -1.42 -7.67 -2.03
CA ASN A 15 -0.78 -8.91 -1.57
C ASN A 15 0.67 -9.02 -2.08
N LYS A 16 0.94 -8.56 -3.32
CA LYS A 16 2.29 -8.50 -3.84
C LYS A 16 3.17 -7.53 -3.04
N LEU A 17 2.68 -6.32 -2.77
CA LEU A 17 3.37 -5.33 -1.92
C LEU A 17 3.69 -5.93 -0.53
N LYS A 18 2.72 -6.63 0.07
CA LYS A 18 2.93 -7.32 1.34
C LYS A 18 4.09 -8.31 1.26
N THR A 19 4.10 -9.19 0.25
CA THR A 19 5.21 -10.13 0.04
C THR A 19 6.55 -9.43 -0.20
N GLU A 20 6.56 -8.32 -0.95
CA GLU A 20 7.77 -7.51 -1.18
C GLU A 20 8.31 -6.93 0.14
N ILE A 21 7.45 -6.42 1.02
CA ILE A 21 7.84 -5.92 2.35
C ILE A 21 8.30 -7.05 3.27
N GLU A 22 7.60 -8.18 3.28
CA GLU A 22 7.98 -9.36 4.07
C GLU A 22 9.29 -10.01 3.60
N SER A 23 9.73 -9.73 2.37
CA SER A 23 11.00 -10.26 1.83
C SER A 23 12.26 -9.59 2.43
N TYR A 24 12.12 -8.44 3.08
CA TYR A 24 13.23 -7.77 3.75
C TYR A 24 13.74 -8.61 4.92
N GLN A 25 15.00 -9.04 4.85
CA GLN A 25 15.63 -9.86 5.89
C GLN A 25 16.03 -9.05 7.13
N ASN A 26 16.08 -7.72 7.01
CA ASN A 26 16.40 -6.81 8.11
C ASN A 26 15.40 -5.65 8.09
N GLU A 27 14.62 -5.55 9.16
CA GLU A 27 13.58 -4.53 9.32
C GLU A 27 14.13 -3.11 9.24
N GLU A 28 15.35 -2.84 9.73
CA GLU A 28 15.95 -1.51 9.64
C GLU A 28 16.09 -1.02 8.20
N VAL A 29 16.28 -1.95 7.25
CA VAL A 29 16.45 -1.62 5.83
C VAL A 29 15.15 -1.10 5.22
N ILE A 30 13.99 -1.52 5.73
CA ILE A 30 12.66 -1.04 5.30
C ILE A 30 12.57 0.48 5.44
N TRP A 31 13.26 1.04 6.44
CA TRP A 31 13.18 2.45 6.81
C TRP A 31 14.33 3.30 6.26
N LYS A 32 15.35 2.69 5.64
CA LYS A 32 16.51 3.40 5.11
C LYS A 32 16.19 4.03 3.74
N ILE A 33 16.68 5.25 3.53
CA ILE A 33 16.73 5.90 2.22
C ILE A 33 18.09 5.58 1.59
N ASP A 34 18.13 5.22 0.31
CA ASP A 34 19.38 4.94 -0.41
C ASP A 34 19.60 5.98 -1.51
N LYS A 35 20.74 6.68 -1.44
CA LYS A 35 21.22 7.66 -2.43
C LYS A 35 20.13 8.62 -2.93
N ASN A 36 19.59 8.30 -4.11
CA ASN A 36 18.67 9.12 -4.89
C ASN A 36 17.19 8.78 -4.60
N ILE A 37 16.91 7.81 -3.73
CA ILE A 37 15.56 7.42 -3.35
C ILE A 37 15.19 8.23 -2.10
N LEU A 38 14.31 9.21 -2.30
CA LEU A 38 13.92 10.17 -1.26
C LEU A 38 13.01 9.57 -0.17
N ASN A 39 12.42 8.40 -0.41
CA ASN A 39 11.49 7.75 0.51
C ASN A 39 11.84 6.28 0.67
N SER A 40 11.88 5.82 1.91
CA SER A 40 12.10 4.41 2.23
C SER A 40 10.91 3.54 1.81
N ALA A 41 11.12 2.22 1.71
CA ALA A 41 10.05 1.28 1.38
C ALA A 41 8.90 1.34 2.40
N GLY A 42 9.24 1.49 3.69
CA GLY A 42 8.29 1.68 4.77
C GLY A 42 7.46 2.95 4.60
N ASN A 43 8.09 4.10 4.32
CA ASN A 43 7.37 5.36 4.11
C ASN A 43 6.41 5.28 2.91
N LEU A 44 6.85 4.71 1.79
CA LEU A 44 5.99 4.54 0.61
C LEU A 44 4.80 3.61 0.90
N THR A 45 5.03 2.54 1.66
CA THR A 45 3.96 1.63 2.10
C THR A 45 2.95 2.34 3.00
N LEU A 46 3.42 3.16 3.95
CA LEU A 46 2.55 3.97 4.80
C LEU A 46 1.72 4.98 4.00
N HIS A 47 2.32 5.65 3.01
CA HIS A 47 1.58 6.54 2.11
C HIS A 47 0.47 5.80 1.36
N LEU A 48 0.75 4.60 0.85
CA LEU A 48 -0.26 3.78 0.17
C LEU A 48 -1.40 3.37 1.11
N VAL A 49 -1.08 2.88 2.31
CA VAL A 49 -2.08 2.48 3.32
C VAL A 49 -2.93 3.68 3.74
N GLY A 50 -2.30 4.84 3.96
CA GLY A 50 -2.99 6.08 4.29
C GLY A 50 -3.97 6.50 3.18
N ASN A 51 -3.53 6.47 1.92
CA ASN A 51 -4.37 6.80 0.78
C ASN A 51 -5.57 5.85 0.65
N ILE A 52 -5.37 4.54 0.82
CA ILE A 52 -6.46 3.55 0.77
C ILE A 52 -7.45 3.79 1.92
N SER A 53 -6.95 4.01 3.13
CA SER A 53 -7.79 4.30 4.30
C SER A 53 -8.62 5.57 4.09
N HIS A 54 -8.04 6.61 3.48
CA HIS A 54 -8.75 7.84 3.16
C HIS A 54 -9.75 7.66 2.02
N PHE A 55 -9.32 7.30 0.82
CA PHE A 55 -10.20 7.28 -0.35
C PHE A 55 -11.20 6.13 -0.32
N VAL A 56 -10.77 4.92 0.05
CA VAL A 56 -11.65 3.74 0.08
C VAL A 56 -12.43 3.70 1.39
N GLY A 57 -11.75 3.86 2.53
CA GLY A 57 -12.38 3.78 3.85
C GLY A 57 -13.27 4.99 4.15
N ALA A 58 -12.69 6.20 4.17
CA ALA A 58 -13.39 7.40 4.60
C ALA A 58 -14.28 8.03 3.52
N ILE A 59 -13.83 8.12 2.28
CA ILE A 59 -14.61 8.77 1.21
C ILE A 59 -15.66 7.81 0.65
N LEU A 60 -15.27 6.64 0.12
CA LEU A 60 -16.22 5.70 -0.48
C LEU A 60 -17.01 4.89 0.56
N GLY A 61 -16.37 4.46 1.65
CA GLY A 61 -17.02 3.67 2.70
C GLY A 61 -18.08 4.44 3.49
N ASN A 62 -17.95 5.77 3.58
CA ASN A 62 -18.93 6.63 4.25
C ASN A 62 -20.10 7.06 3.34
N GLN A 63 -20.12 6.65 2.07
CA GLN A 63 -21.29 6.86 1.18
C GLN A 63 -22.41 5.81 1.40
N VAL A 64 -22.21 4.84 2.30
CA VAL A 64 -23.17 3.75 2.61
C VAL A 64 -23.88 3.95 3.95
N MET A 65 -23.85 5.17 4.52
CA MET A 65 -24.70 5.57 5.66
C MET A 65 -25.60 6.74 5.28
#